data_AF-A0A0S2F6U0-F1
#
_entry.id   AF-A0A0S2F6U0-F1
#
_cell.length_a   1.000
_cell.length_b   1.000
_cell.length_c   1.000
_cell.angle_alpha   90.00
_cell.angle_beta   90.00
_cell.angle_gamma   90.00
#
_symmetry.space_group_name_H-M   'P 1'
#
loop_
_entity.id
_entity.type
_entity.pdbx_description
1 polymer ?
#
loop_
_entity_poly.entity_id
_entity_poly.type
_entity_poly.pdbx_seq_one_letter_code
_entity_poly.pdbx_strand_id
1 'polypeptide(L)'
;MASWFGVASKPAEEHWVLRNIDITIRPGETVGIIGQNGAGKSTLLKLITGTTRPTEGSVVRSGRIAAILELGMGFNADLTGRQNVFHSAGLMGYSQEQIEQVMPQIEDFAEIGEYFDQPMRTYSSGMQMRVSFSVATAFRPDLLIVDEALSVGDSYFQHKSFKRIREFRDLGTTLLIVSHDSSAVQALCDRAILLDSGKVLRDGSPDDVMDYYNALIAERENASLVVEKHHSGRDQVISGTREAVVESIGLFNAAGDPVEMIDVGEEVELRIAVRSHAQLERLVLGYMIKDRLGQPIFGTNTHYTKQPLDAVSAGDLIDYRIRFRANLGAGGYSVSTALVSTETHLVNNYEWRELALTFTVTNLTRPGFVGSAWMPPNIEIQR
;
A
#
# COMPACT_ATOMS: atom_id res chain seq x y z
N MET A 1 29.54 -10.16 24.74
CA MET A 1 30.16 -11.18 25.64
C MET A 1 30.66 -10.62 26.97
N ALA A 2 31.21 -9.39 27.05
CA ALA A 2 31.71 -8.83 28.32
C ALA A 2 30.61 -8.34 29.31
N SER A 3 29.42 -7.99 28.83
CA SER A 3 28.31 -7.49 29.67
C SER A 3 27.67 -8.56 30.57
N TRP A 4 27.84 -9.85 30.25
CA TRP A 4 27.38 -10.97 31.08
C TRP A 4 28.18 -11.12 32.39
N PHE A 5 29.38 -10.53 32.47
CA PHE A 5 30.25 -10.59 33.65
C PHE A 5 30.19 -9.32 34.52
N GLY A 6 29.17 -8.46 34.35
CA GLY A 6 28.98 -7.26 35.17
C GLY A 6 29.96 -6.12 34.86
N VAL A 7 30.70 -6.21 33.76
CA VAL A 7 31.52 -5.09 33.27
C VAL A 7 30.59 -4.12 32.54
N ALA A 8 30.37 -2.95 33.13
CA ALA A 8 29.62 -1.87 32.51
C ALA A 8 30.39 -1.34 31.29
N SER A 9 30.10 -1.88 30.10
CA SER A 9 30.55 -1.27 28.85
C SER A 9 29.61 -0.12 28.51
N LYS A 10 30.12 1.11 28.53
CA LYS A 10 29.40 2.21 27.89
C LYS A 10 29.36 1.94 26.38
N PRO A 11 28.18 1.95 25.74
CA PRO A 11 28.11 1.87 24.28
C PRO A 11 28.91 3.05 23.69
N ALA A 12 29.66 2.78 22.61
CA ALA A 12 30.44 3.82 21.95
C ALA A 12 29.55 4.91 21.34
N GLU A 13 28.33 4.56 20.93
CA GLU A 13 27.26 5.46 20.49
C GLU A 13 25.89 4.93 20.91
N GLU A 14 25.01 5.82 21.35
CA GLU A 14 23.59 5.52 21.61
C GLU A 14 22.74 6.00 20.43
N HIS A 15 22.05 5.07 19.77
CA HIS A 15 21.16 5.38 18.65
C HIS A 15 19.69 5.33 19.07
N TRP A 16 18.98 6.44 18.90
CA TRP A 16 17.54 6.52 19.17
C TRP A 16 16.74 5.94 18.01
N VAL A 17 16.13 4.77 18.20
CA VAL A 17 15.27 4.14 17.19
C VAL A 17 13.89 4.78 17.12
N LEU A 18 13.37 5.24 18.25
CA LEU A 18 12.12 6.01 18.37
C LEU A 18 12.37 7.18 19.31
N ARG A 19 11.79 8.34 19.01
CA ARG A 19 11.95 9.55 19.82
C ARG A 19 10.70 10.41 19.79
N ASN A 20 10.19 10.74 20.97
CA ASN A 20 9.02 11.60 21.18
C ASN A 20 7.81 11.18 20.32
N ILE A 21 7.40 9.91 20.48
CA ILE A 21 6.24 9.34 19.79
C ILE A 21 5.01 9.48 20.69
N ASP A 22 4.02 10.25 20.24
CA ASP A 22 2.74 10.43 20.90
C ASP A 22 1.62 9.94 19.97
N ILE A 23 1.10 8.73 20.22
CA ILE A 23 0.07 8.08 19.40
C ILE A 23 -1.06 7.59 20.29
N THR A 24 -2.30 7.79 19.85
CA THR A 24 -3.51 7.20 20.48
C THR A 24 -4.31 6.46 19.42
N ILE A 25 -4.58 5.18 19.67
CA ILE A 25 -5.42 4.30 18.85
C ILE A 25 -6.71 4.03 19.63
N ARG A 26 -7.86 4.33 19.04
CA ARG A 26 -9.18 4.18 19.68
C ARG A 26 -9.76 2.79 19.43
N PRO A 27 -10.60 2.26 20.35
CA PRO A 27 -11.27 0.99 20.13
C PRO A 27 -12.08 0.97 18.83
N GLY A 28 -11.92 -0.09 18.03
CA GLY A 28 -12.61 -0.27 16.75
C GLY A 28 -12.06 0.55 15.59
N GLU A 29 -11.05 1.39 15.81
CA GLU A 29 -10.34 2.12 14.76
C GLU A 29 -9.38 1.18 14.01
N THR A 30 -9.28 1.34 12.69
CA THR A 30 -8.24 0.70 11.89
C THR A 30 -7.17 1.71 11.52
N VAL A 31 -5.96 1.51 12.04
CA VAL A 31 -4.83 2.43 11.87
C VAL A 31 -3.73 1.78 11.04
N GLY A 32 -3.28 2.47 9.98
CA GLY A 32 -2.11 2.10 9.19
C GLY A 32 -0.83 2.73 9.76
N ILE A 33 0.24 1.96 9.93
CA ILE A 33 1.59 2.46 10.23
C ILE A 33 2.44 2.33 8.97
N ILE A 34 2.80 3.47 8.41
CA ILE A 34 3.51 3.60 7.13
C ILE A 34 4.91 4.14 7.39
N GLY A 35 5.87 3.77 6.56
CA GLY A 35 7.23 4.31 6.63
C GLY A 35 8.23 3.37 5.96
N GLN A 36 9.42 3.88 5.69
CA GLN A 36 10.49 3.08 5.09
C GLN A 36 11.04 2.00 6.05
N ASN A 37 11.86 1.09 5.50
CA ASN A 37 12.68 0.20 6.31
C ASN A 37 13.62 1.03 7.20
N GLY A 38 13.71 0.66 8.48
CA GLY A 38 14.48 1.43 9.46
C GLY A 38 13.76 2.65 10.08
N ALA A 39 12.53 2.97 9.67
CA ALA A 39 11.76 4.08 10.27
C ALA A 39 11.35 3.87 11.74
N GLY A 40 11.52 2.66 12.28
CA GLY A 40 11.18 2.31 13.67
C GLY A 40 9.86 1.54 13.84
N LYS A 41 9.17 1.17 12.75
CA LYS A 41 7.89 0.43 12.77
C LYS A 41 7.93 -0.82 13.65
N SER A 42 8.86 -1.74 13.41
CA SER A 42 8.98 -2.99 14.18
C SER A 42 9.28 -2.73 15.66
N THR A 43 10.07 -1.70 15.97
CA THR A 43 10.34 -1.30 17.36
C THR A 43 9.08 -0.74 18.01
N LEU A 44 8.29 0.07 17.29
CA LEU A 44 7.01 0.58 17.78
C LEU A 44 6.06 -0.60 18.09
N LEU A 45 5.95 -1.56 17.17
CA LEU A 45 5.16 -2.77 17.38
C LEU A 45 5.63 -3.59 18.59
N LYS A 46 6.95 -3.69 18.84
CA LYS A 46 7.51 -4.32 20.05
C LYS A 46 7.13 -3.57 21.33
N LEU A 47 7.10 -2.22 21.26
CA LEU A 47 6.60 -1.38 22.35
C LEU A 47 5.08 -1.41 22.50
N ILE A 48 4.30 -1.77 21.47
CA ILE A 48 2.83 -1.95 21.56
C ILE A 48 2.49 -3.37 22.05
N THR A 49 3.26 -4.38 21.65
CA THR A 49 3.06 -5.77 22.13
C THR A 49 3.62 -5.99 23.53
N GLY A 50 4.59 -5.19 23.97
CA GLY A 50 5.22 -5.32 25.29
C GLY A 50 6.38 -6.30 25.34
N THR A 51 6.88 -6.71 24.18
CA THR A 51 8.11 -7.48 24.05
C THR A 51 9.35 -6.65 24.40
N THR A 52 9.26 -5.32 24.29
CA THR A 52 10.28 -4.36 24.73
C THR A 52 9.67 -3.27 25.61
N ARG A 53 10.47 -2.71 26.54
CA ARG A 53 10.09 -1.56 27.38
C ARG A 53 10.63 -0.25 26.79
N PRO A 54 9.89 0.87 26.91
CA PRO A 54 10.42 2.16 26.50
C PRO A 54 11.56 2.60 27.42
N THR A 55 12.55 3.29 26.85
CA THR A 55 13.62 3.96 27.63
C THR A 55 13.06 5.17 28.38
N GLU A 56 12.15 5.91 27.74
CA GLU A 56 11.48 7.09 28.30
C GLU A 56 9.98 7.06 27.96
N GLY A 57 9.16 7.68 28.81
CA GLY A 57 7.70 7.71 28.64
C GLY A 57 7.00 6.43 29.10
N SER A 58 5.76 6.24 28.65
CA SER A 58 4.92 5.11 29.06
C SER A 58 4.01 4.64 27.93
N VAL A 59 3.73 3.34 27.88
CA VAL A 59 2.73 2.76 26.97
C VAL A 59 1.60 2.19 27.80
N VAL A 60 0.40 2.73 27.61
CA VAL A 60 -0.84 2.25 28.26
C VAL A 60 -1.64 1.45 27.25
N ARG A 61 -2.09 0.26 27.66
CA ARG A 61 -2.80 -0.69 26.79
C ARG A 61 -3.93 -1.33 27.57
N SER A 62 -5.02 -1.62 26.89
CA SER A 62 -6.18 -2.32 27.44
C SER A 62 -6.62 -3.40 26.46
N GLY A 63 -7.10 -4.52 26.99
CA GLY A 63 -7.56 -5.65 26.18
C GLY A 63 -6.44 -6.60 25.74
N ARG A 64 -6.85 -7.64 25.01
CA ARG A 64 -5.99 -8.68 24.43
C ARG A 64 -5.44 -8.22 23.09
N ILE A 65 -4.12 -8.25 22.96
CA ILE A 65 -3.41 -7.94 21.73
C ILE A 65 -3.02 -9.25 21.07
N ALA A 66 -3.46 -9.48 19.83
CA ALA A 66 -2.91 -10.51 18.97
C ALA A 66 -2.01 -9.84 17.93
N ALA A 67 -0.81 -10.35 17.77
CA ALA A 67 0.18 -9.81 16.85
C ALA A 67 0.63 -10.90 15.87
N ILE A 68 0.39 -10.68 14.59
CA ILE A 68 0.90 -11.51 13.49
C ILE A 68 2.21 -10.87 12.99
N LEU A 69 3.13 -10.66 13.92
CA LEU A 69 4.45 -10.10 13.67
C LEU A 69 5.43 -11.26 13.51
N GLU A 70 6.32 -11.19 12.52
CA GLU A 70 7.49 -12.09 12.37
C GLU A 70 7.22 -13.53 12.84
N LEU A 71 6.51 -14.31 12.01
CA LEU A 71 6.07 -15.68 12.25
C LEU A 71 7.01 -16.49 13.16
N GLY A 72 6.63 -16.56 14.44
CA GLY A 72 7.35 -17.26 15.49
C GLY A 72 6.50 -17.28 16.75
N MET A 73 5.33 -17.93 16.70
CA MET A 73 4.39 -18.07 17.83
C MET A 73 4.92 -18.93 19.00
N GLY A 74 6.24 -19.12 19.09
CA GLY A 74 6.85 -20.13 19.95
C GLY A 74 6.61 -21.55 19.44
N PHE A 75 6.37 -21.73 18.13
CA PHE A 75 6.24 -23.08 17.57
C PHE A 75 7.54 -23.86 17.72
N ASN A 76 7.38 -25.14 18.07
CA ASN A 76 8.44 -26.11 18.20
C ASN A 76 8.38 -27.09 17.03
N ALA A 77 9.50 -27.21 16.31
CA ALA A 77 9.62 -28.02 15.11
C ALA A 77 9.43 -29.54 15.36
N ASP A 78 9.67 -30.00 16.59
CA ASP A 78 9.50 -31.41 16.98
C ASP A 78 8.06 -31.74 17.39
N LEU A 79 7.23 -30.74 17.66
CA LEU A 79 5.81 -30.92 17.95
C LEU A 79 4.98 -30.99 16.67
N THR A 80 3.86 -31.72 16.72
CA THR A 80 2.89 -31.70 15.62
C THR A 80 2.19 -30.34 15.51
N GLY A 81 1.49 -30.07 14.41
CA GLY A 81 0.65 -28.88 14.28
C GLY A 81 -0.35 -28.77 15.42
N ARG A 82 -1.07 -29.85 15.73
CA ARG A 82 -2.02 -29.90 16.85
C ARG A 82 -1.38 -29.58 18.21
N GLN A 83 -0.21 -30.14 18.49
CA GLN A 83 0.52 -29.87 19.73
C GLN A 83 1.03 -28.42 19.80
N ASN A 84 1.48 -27.87 18.67
CA ASN A 84 1.88 -26.47 18.56
C ASN A 84 0.70 -25.51 18.80
N VAL A 85 -0.51 -25.86 18.34
CA VAL A 85 -1.72 -25.10 18.62
C VAL A 85 -1.99 -25.02 20.13
N PHE A 86 -1.95 -26.17 20.83
CA PHE A 86 -2.09 -26.19 22.29
C PHE A 86 -1.01 -25.38 22.99
N HIS A 87 0.24 -25.51 22.55
CA HIS A 87 1.37 -24.80 23.15
C HIS A 87 1.23 -23.28 22.99
N SER A 88 1.07 -22.79 21.76
CA SER A 88 1.03 -21.36 21.47
C SER A 88 -0.23 -20.69 21.99
N ALA A 89 -1.41 -21.31 21.85
CA ALA A 89 -2.64 -20.75 22.42
C ALA A 89 -2.61 -20.77 23.96
N GLY A 90 -1.97 -21.78 24.58
CA GLY A 90 -1.71 -21.80 26.01
C GLY A 90 -0.82 -20.63 26.47
N LEU A 91 0.24 -20.31 25.72
CA LEU A 91 1.08 -19.13 25.98
C LEU A 91 0.31 -17.80 25.83
N MET A 92 -0.73 -17.77 25.00
CA MET A 92 -1.65 -16.64 24.87
C MET A 92 -2.69 -16.56 26.01
N GLY A 93 -2.67 -17.51 26.95
CA GLY A 93 -3.54 -17.53 28.13
C GLY A 93 -4.89 -18.24 27.93
N TYR A 94 -5.03 -19.06 26.89
CA TYR A 94 -6.24 -19.87 26.67
C TYR A 94 -6.15 -21.20 27.43
N SER A 95 -7.26 -21.63 28.02
CA SER A 95 -7.37 -22.93 28.66
C SER A 95 -7.45 -24.06 27.62
N GLN A 96 -7.08 -25.28 28.03
CA GLN A 96 -7.14 -26.45 27.16
C GLN A 96 -8.54 -26.68 26.57
N GLU A 97 -9.59 -26.52 27.39
CA GLU A 97 -10.99 -26.67 26.95
C GLU A 97 -11.36 -25.65 25.86
N GLN A 98 -10.95 -24.38 26.01
CA GLN A 98 -11.18 -23.35 24.99
C GLN A 98 -10.46 -23.69 23.68
N ILE A 99 -9.24 -24.23 23.78
CA ILE A 99 -8.44 -24.61 22.61
C ILE A 99 -9.09 -25.81 21.89
N GLU A 100 -9.55 -26.81 22.63
CA GLU A 100 -10.26 -27.97 22.07
C GLU A 100 -11.53 -27.57 21.31
N GLN A 101 -12.28 -26.58 21.82
CA GLN A 101 -13.49 -26.07 21.17
C GLN A 101 -13.22 -25.40 19.81
N VAL A 102 -12.10 -24.68 19.67
CA VAL A 102 -11.75 -23.99 18.41
C VAL A 102 -10.84 -24.81 17.49
N MET A 103 -10.29 -25.94 17.96
CA MET A 103 -9.37 -26.78 17.21
C MET A 103 -9.90 -27.17 15.81
N PRO A 104 -11.17 -27.59 15.64
CA PRO A 104 -11.69 -27.91 14.30
C PRO A 104 -11.68 -26.71 13.35
N GLN A 105 -11.93 -25.49 13.86
CA GLN A 105 -11.90 -24.26 13.07
C GLN A 105 -10.48 -23.88 12.66
N ILE A 106 -9.49 -24.14 13.53
CA ILE A 106 -8.08 -23.91 13.23
C ILE A 106 -7.61 -24.87 12.12
N GLU A 107 -7.96 -26.15 12.24
CA GLU A 107 -7.60 -27.19 11.27
C GLU A 107 -8.23 -26.91 9.90
N ASP A 108 -9.53 -26.57 9.87
CA ASP A 108 -10.25 -26.18 8.65
C ASP A 108 -9.73 -24.87 8.05
N PHE A 109 -9.33 -23.90 8.88
CA PHE A 109 -8.75 -22.66 8.35
C PHE A 109 -7.39 -22.91 7.71
N ALA A 110 -6.52 -23.70 8.36
CA ALA A 110 -5.15 -23.95 7.91
C ALA A 110 -5.08 -24.76 6.61
N GLU A 111 -6.03 -25.66 6.37
CA GLU A 111 -6.12 -26.50 5.15
C GLU A 111 -4.81 -27.24 4.82
N ILE A 112 -4.12 -27.78 5.84
CA ILE A 112 -2.88 -28.57 5.65
C ILE A 112 -3.10 -30.09 5.66
N GLY A 113 -4.36 -30.52 5.83
CA GLY A 113 -4.77 -31.93 5.79
C GLY A 113 -4.04 -32.79 6.83
N GLU A 114 -3.66 -34.02 6.44
CA GLU A 114 -3.00 -34.99 7.31
C GLU A 114 -1.67 -34.51 7.91
N TYR A 115 -1.04 -33.49 7.31
CA TYR A 115 0.17 -32.90 7.88
C TYR A 115 -0.08 -32.25 9.25
N PHE A 116 -1.32 -31.89 9.60
CA PHE A 116 -1.64 -31.27 10.88
C PHE A 116 -1.19 -32.11 12.09
N ASP A 117 -1.18 -33.43 11.94
CA ASP A 117 -0.73 -34.39 12.95
C ASP A 117 0.71 -34.90 12.71
N GLN A 118 1.44 -34.32 11.76
CA GLN A 118 2.86 -34.55 11.53
C GLN A 118 3.73 -33.49 12.23
N PRO A 119 4.99 -33.81 12.60
CA PRO A 119 5.92 -32.85 13.19
C PRO A 119 6.15 -31.62 12.29
N MET A 120 6.11 -30.42 12.87
CA MET A 120 6.17 -29.17 12.11
C MET A 120 7.48 -28.95 11.32
N ARG A 121 8.58 -29.62 11.70
CA ARG A 121 9.82 -29.68 10.90
C ARG A 121 9.63 -30.22 9.49
N THR A 122 8.53 -30.93 9.24
CA THR A 122 8.17 -31.47 7.91
C THR A 122 7.37 -30.48 7.04
N TYR A 123 6.96 -29.35 7.62
CA TYR A 123 6.07 -28.41 6.95
C TYR A 123 6.87 -27.50 6.02
N SER A 124 6.25 -27.11 4.90
CA SER A 124 6.74 -25.97 4.12
C SER A 124 6.53 -24.66 4.90
N SER A 125 7.24 -23.60 4.53
CA SER A 125 7.05 -22.26 5.10
C SER A 125 5.59 -21.78 4.98
N GLY A 126 4.93 -22.08 3.86
CA GLY A 126 3.52 -21.79 3.65
C GLY A 126 2.62 -22.52 4.65
N MET A 127 2.82 -23.82 4.87
CA MET A 127 2.03 -24.57 5.86
C MET A 127 2.22 -24.05 7.28
N GLN A 128 3.46 -23.71 7.67
CA GLN A 128 3.75 -23.10 8.98
C GLN A 128 3.03 -21.75 9.14
N MET A 129 3.04 -20.93 8.09
CA MET A 129 2.34 -19.63 8.06
C MET A 129 0.82 -19.82 8.19
N ARG A 130 0.24 -20.78 7.47
CA ARG A 130 -1.19 -21.09 7.54
C ARG A 130 -1.62 -21.50 8.94
N VAL A 131 -0.89 -22.41 9.58
CA VAL A 131 -1.18 -22.83 10.97
C VAL A 131 -1.00 -21.66 11.93
N SER A 132 0.08 -20.89 11.80
CA SER A 132 0.32 -19.70 12.63
C SER A 132 -0.84 -18.73 12.54
N PHE A 133 -1.24 -18.34 11.33
CA PHE A 133 -2.34 -17.40 11.12
C PHE A 133 -3.67 -17.96 11.69
N SER A 134 -3.93 -19.25 11.49
CA SER A 134 -5.12 -19.92 12.00
C SER A 134 -5.20 -19.85 13.52
N VAL A 135 -4.08 -20.05 14.22
CA VAL A 135 -4.00 -19.95 15.69
C VAL A 135 -4.15 -18.51 16.17
N ALA A 136 -3.45 -17.54 15.56
CA ALA A 136 -3.55 -16.12 15.93
C ALA A 136 -4.98 -15.60 15.84
N THR A 137 -5.73 -16.10 14.86
CA THR A 137 -7.07 -15.62 14.52
C THR A 137 -8.17 -16.60 14.91
N ALA A 138 -7.85 -17.61 15.72
CA ALA A 138 -8.83 -18.53 16.29
C ALA A 138 -9.73 -17.83 17.32
N PHE A 139 -9.16 -16.86 18.03
CA PHE A 139 -9.84 -16.06 19.02
C PHE A 139 -9.82 -14.60 18.59
N ARG A 140 -10.98 -13.94 18.65
CA ARG A 140 -11.09 -12.52 18.32
C ARG A 140 -10.36 -11.67 19.36
N PRO A 141 -9.34 -10.87 18.99
CA PRO A 141 -8.66 -9.97 19.90
C PRO A 141 -9.35 -8.60 20.01
N ASP A 142 -8.96 -7.82 21.01
CA ASP A 142 -9.36 -6.41 21.13
C ASP A 142 -8.53 -5.52 20.18
N LEU A 143 -7.24 -5.86 20.01
CA LEU A 143 -6.32 -5.29 19.02
C LEU A 143 -5.66 -6.40 18.21
N LEU A 144 -5.84 -6.39 16.89
CA LEU A 144 -5.09 -7.23 15.96
C LEU A 144 -4.03 -6.40 15.24
N ILE A 145 -2.77 -6.81 15.38
CA ILE A 145 -1.64 -6.24 14.67
C ILE A 145 -1.30 -7.14 13.49
N VAL A 146 -1.28 -6.55 12.30
CA VAL A 146 -0.99 -7.21 11.04
C VAL A 146 0.31 -6.63 10.47
N ASP A 147 1.33 -7.47 10.30
CA ASP A 147 2.57 -7.10 9.63
C ASP A 147 2.55 -7.51 8.16
N GLU A 148 3.45 -6.90 7.38
CA GLU A 148 3.64 -7.13 5.94
C GLU A 148 3.89 -8.60 5.56
N ALA A 149 4.26 -9.42 6.55
CA ALA A 149 4.45 -10.86 6.46
C ALA A 149 3.19 -11.64 6.05
N LEU A 150 1.99 -11.05 6.06
CA LEU A 150 0.80 -11.69 5.47
C LEU A 150 0.92 -11.93 3.96
N SER A 151 1.88 -11.28 3.30
CA SER A 151 2.22 -11.55 1.88
C SER A 151 2.92 -12.89 1.64
N VAL A 152 3.32 -13.63 2.69
CA VAL A 152 4.05 -14.91 2.57
C VAL A 152 3.07 -16.09 2.48
N GLY A 153 2.52 -16.34 1.31
CA GLY A 153 1.60 -17.46 1.06
C GLY A 153 1.08 -17.45 -0.37
N ASP A 154 0.33 -18.47 -0.78
CA ASP A 154 -0.39 -18.41 -2.06
C ASP A 154 -1.55 -17.40 -2.00
N SER A 155 -1.92 -16.87 -3.17
CA SER A 155 -2.95 -15.84 -3.30
C SER A 155 -4.32 -16.28 -2.75
N TYR A 156 -4.63 -17.58 -2.81
CA TYR A 156 -5.87 -18.11 -2.27
C TYR A 156 -5.92 -17.96 -0.74
N PHE A 157 -4.86 -18.37 -0.03
CA PHE A 157 -4.80 -18.22 1.43
C PHE A 157 -4.71 -16.76 1.89
N GLN A 158 -4.04 -15.90 1.12
CA GLN A 158 -4.04 -14.45 1.37
C GLN A 158 -5.46 -13.88 1.34
N HIS A 159 -6.26 -14.20 0.32
CA HIS A 159 -7.65 -13.77 0.24
C HIS A 159 -8.49 -14.26 1.43
N LYS A 160 -8.30 -15.52 1.86
CA LYS A 160 -8.95 -16.10 3.04
C LYS A 160 -8.56 -15.34 4.33
N SER A 161 -7.28 -15.02 4.47
CA SER A 161 -6.73 -14.24 5.59
C SER A 161 -7.29 -12.82 5.66
N PHE A 162 -7.32 -12.11 4.53
CA PHE A 162 -7.94 -10.79 4.44
C PHE A 162 -9.44 -10.80 4.72
N LYS A 163 -10.15 -11.86 4.33
CA LYS A 163 -11.57 -12.03 4.68
C LYS A 163 -11.75 -12.13 6.20
N ARG A 164 -10.94 -12.95 6.89
CA ARG A 164 -10.97 -13.07 8.35
C ARG A 164 -10.67 -11.75 9.06
N ILE A 165 -9.71 -10.97 8.55
CA ILE A 165 -9.36 -9.65 9.11
C ILE A 165 -10.54 -8.67 8.97
N ARG A 166 -11.20 -8.65 7.80
CA ARG A 166 -12.40 -7.83 7.60
C ARG A 166 -13.55 -8.24 8.51
N GLU A 167 -13.77 -9.54 8.71
CA GLU A 167 -14.78 -10.05 9.67
C GLU A 167 -14.51 -9.53 11.08
N PHE A 168 -13.25 -9.53 11.54
CA PHE A 168 -12.89 -8.95 12.84
C PHE A 168 -13.12 -7.44 12.92
N ARG A 169 -12.77 -6.70 11.87
CA ARG A 169 -13.07 -5.26 11.77
C ARG A 169 -14.57 -5.00 11.91
N ASP A 170 -15.39 -5.73 11.15
CA ASP A 170 -16.85 -5.54 11.12
C ASP A 170 -17.50 -5.91 12.47
N LEU A 171 -16.86 -6.79 13.24
CA LEU A 171 -17.26 -7.11 14.61
C LEU A 171 -16.81 -6.04 15.63
N GLY A 172 -15.94 -5.11 15.24
CA GLY A 172 -15.44 -3.98 16.05
C GLY A 172 -14.05 -4.19 16.68
N THR A 173 -13.24 -5.12 16.17
CA THR A 173 -11.84 -5.28 16.61
C THR A 173 -11.01 -4.10 16.12
N THR A 174 -10.15 -3.57 16.99
CA THR A 174 -9.19 -2.53 16.63
C THR A 174 -8.09 -3.15 15.77
N LEU A 175 -7.75 -2.52 14.66
CA LEU A 175 -6.76 -3.05 13.73
C LEU A 175 -5.55 -2.11 13.64
N LEU A 176 -4.35 -2.68 13.67
CA LEU A 176 -3.10 -1.97 13.39
C LEU A 176 -2.39 -2.67 12.24
N ILE A 177 -2.33 -2.01 11.09
CA ILE A 177 -1.77 -2.57 9.86
C ILE A 177 -0.43 -1.92 9.59
N VAL A 178 0.62 -2.72 9.43
CA VAL A 178 1.94 -2.24 8.99
C VAL A 178 2.13 -2.69 7.56
N SER A 179 2.15 -1.74 6.64
CA SER A 179 2.24 -2.00 5.20
C SER A 179 2.86 -0.82 4.48
N HIS A 180 3.55 -1.11 3.38
CA HIS A 180 3.92 -0.13 2.36
C HIS A 180 2.98 -0.14 1.15
N ASP A 181 1.99 -1.05 1.11
CA ASP A 181 0.98 -1.13 0.06
C ASP A 181 -0.12 -0.10 0.28
N SER A 182 -0.10 0.94 -0.55
CA SER A 182 -1.10 2.01 -0.61
C SER A 182 -2.54 1.49 -0.68
N SER A 183 -2.78 0.45 -1.49
CA SER A 183 -4.13 -0.04 -1.77
C SER A 183 -4.75 -0.71 -0.55
N ALA A 184 -3.97 -1.52 0.18
CA ALA A 184 -4.39 -2.15 1.42
C ALA A 184 -4.66 -1.11 2.53
N VAL A 185 -3.79 -0.10 2.64
CA VAL A 185 -3.96 0.96 3.64
C VAL A 185 -5.23 1.77 3.35
N GLN A 186 -5.43 2.21 2.11
CA GLN A 186 -6.62 2.97 1.70
C GLN A 186 -7.92 2.17 1.83
N ALA A 187 -7.89 0.86 1.56
CA ALA A 187 -9.10 0.03 1.61
C ALA A 187 -9.52 -0.39 3.02
N LEU A 188 -8.57 -0.46 3.97
CA LEU A 188 -8.81 -1.03 5.30
C LEU A 188 -8.74 -0.01 6.44
N CYS A 189 -7.95 1.05 6.30
CA CYS A 189 -7.66 1.98 7.39
C CYS A 189 -8.62 3.17 7.42
N ASP A 190 -9.02 3.56 8.62
CA ASP A 190 -9.74 4.81 8.87
C ASP A 190 -8.76 5.99 8.96
N ARG A 191 -7.52 5.69 9.38
CA ARG A 191 -6.46 6.64 9.69
C ARG A 191 -5.11 6.01 9.41
N ALA A 192 -4.11 6.82 9.05
CA ALA A 192 -2.75 6.37 8.88
C ALA A 192 -1.75 7.27 9.61
N ILE A 193 -0.61 6.68 9.98
CA ILE A 193 0.49 7.33 10.68
C ILE A 193 1.77 7.05 9.91
N LEU A 194 2.42 8.10 9.43
CA LEU A 194 3.71 8.03 8.78
C LEU A 194 4.82 8.18 9.82
N LEU A 195 5.64 7.13 9.93
CA LEU A 195 6.89 7.11 10.69
C LEU A 195 8.08 7.33 9.76
N ASP A 196 9.01 8.16 10.21
CA ASP A 196 10.31 8.34 9.58
C ASP A 196 11.39 8.62 10.63
N SER A 197 12.54 7.95 10.50
CA SER A 197 13.69 8.08 11.40
C SER A 197 13.31 8.13 12.89
N GLY A 198 12.34 7.30 13.29
CA GLY A 198 11.90 7.18 14.67
C GLY A 198 10.94 8.25 15.17
N LYS A 199 10.34 9.06 14.30
CA LYS A 199 9.36 10.11 14.64
C LYS A 199 8.08 9.97 13.83
N VAL A 200 6.97 10.46 14.37
CA VAL A 200 5.73 10.65 13.60
C VAL A 200 5.88 11.91 12.76
N LEU A 201 5.85 11.78 11.44
CA LEU A 201 5.85 12.94 10.53
C LEU A 201 4.43 13.41 10.23
N ARG A 202 3.49 12.47 10.08
CA ARG A 202 2.12 12.77 9.72
C ARG A 202 1.16 11.74 10.29
N ASP A 203 -0.03 12.21 10.62
CA ASP A 203 -1.08 11.44 11.26
C ASP A 203 -2.43 12.01 10.80
N GLY A 204 -3.14 11.25 9.97
CA GLY A 204 -4.27 11.78 9.21
C GLY A 204 -5.04 10.73 8.42
N SER A 205 -5.78 11.16 7.39
CA SER A 205 -6.47 10.22 6.51
C SER A 205 -5.46 9.38 5.71
N PRO A 206 -5.81 8.13 5.34
CA PRO A 206 -4.96 7.28 4.52
C PRO A 206 -4.42 7.98 3.27
N ASP A 207 -5.27 8.72 2.55
CA ASP A 207 -4.89 9.43 1.32
C ASP A 207 -3.83 10.50 1.58
N ASP A 208 -4.06 11.39 2.54
CA ASP A 208 -3.13 12.48 2.88
C ASP A 208 -1.76 11.95 3.33
N VAL A 209 -1.76 10.86 4.11
CA VAL A 209 -0.55 10.24 4.62
C VAL A 209 0.21 9.51 3.53
N MET A 210 -0.49 8.81 2.63
CA MET A 210 0.11 8.13 1.48
C MET A 210 0.68 9.12 0.47
N ASP A 211 -0.02 10.22 0.20
CA ASP A 211 0.45 11.28 -0.69
C ASP A 211 1.74 11.89 -0.14
N TYR A 212 1.79 12.18 1.16
CA TYR A 212 3.00 12.68 1.82
C TYR A 212 4.13 11.64 1.84
N TYR A 213 3.82 10.36 2.05
CA TYR A 213 4.82 9.29 2.00
C TYR A 213 5.45 9.17 0.61
N ASN A 214 4.63 9.16 -0.44
CA ASN A 214 5.09 9.12 -1.84
C ASN A 214 5.94 10.35 -2.17
N ALA A 215 5.55 11.51 -1.67
CA ALA A 215 6.32 12.73 -1.77
C ALA A 215 7.70 12.57 -1.09
N LEU A 216 7.75 12.13 0.18
CA LEU A 216 8.99 11.95 0.94
C LEU A 216 9.96 10.94 0.28
N ILE A 217 9.42 9.85 -0.27
CA ILE A 217 10.18 8.86 -1.05
C ILE A 217 10.83 9.55 -2.24
N ALA A 218 10.04 10.33 -3.00
CA ALA A 218 10.55 11.08 -4.14
C ALA A 218 11.62 12.12 -3.72
N GLU A 219 11.42 12.86 -2.63
CA GLU A 219 12.39 13.85 -2.14
C GLU A 219 13.75 13.23 -1.77
N ARG A 220 13.73 12.06 -1.10
CA ARG A 220 14.95 11.30 -0.76
C ARG A 220 15.66 10.71 -1.98
N GLU A 221 14.94 10.48 -3.06
CA GLU A 221 15.47 10.05 -4.36
C GLU A 221 15.94 11.25 -5.23
N ASN A 222 16.25 12.40 -4.62
CA ASN A 222 16.66 13.66 -5.27
C ASN A 222 15.59 14.32 -6.15
N ALA A 223 14.31 14.12 -5.84
CA ALA A 223 13.22 14.72 -6.59
C ALA A 223 12.60 15.92 -5.85
N SER A 224 12.94 17.14 -6.27
CA SER A 224 12.39 18.41 -5.76
C SER A 224 10.85 18.45 -5.80
N LEU A 225 10.21 18.49 -4.62
CA LEU A 225 8.75 18.62 -4.54
C LEU A 225 8.33 20.10 -4.56
N VAL A 226 7.30 20.42 -5.35
CA VAL A 226 6.54 21.67 -5.18
C VAL A 226 5.07 21.30 -5.13
N VAL A 227 4.39 21.73 -4.06
CA VAL A 227 2.95 21.65 -3.94
C VAL A 227 2.38 22.98 -4.44
N GLU A 228 1.74 22.97 -5.61
CA GLU A 228 1.07 24.16 -6.15
C GLU A 228 -0.44 24.05 -5.97
N LYS A 229 -1.07 25.14 -5.54
CA LYS A 229 -2.53 25.21 -5.34
C LYS A 229 -3.21 25.40 -6.69
N HIS A 230 -3.93 24.39 -7.16
CA HIS A 230 -4.72 24.49 -8.38
C HIS A 230 -6.06 25.21 -8.14
N HIS A 231 -6.59 25.85 -9.18
CA HIS A 231 -7.86 26.59 -9.18
C HIS A 231 -9.10 25.76 -8.81
N SER A 232 -8.98 24.42 -8.78
CA SER A 232 -10.04 23.47 -8.41
C SER A 232 -10.11 23.16 -6.91
N GLY A 233 -9.22 23.74 -6.08
CA GLY A 233 -9.24 23.55 -4.62
C GLY A 233 -8.65 22.22 -4.12
N ARG A 234 -8.02 21.42 -4.99
CA ARG A 234 -7.18 20.28 -4.62
C ARG A 234 -5.70 20.63 -4.85
N ASP A 235 -4.84 20.21 -3.92
CA ASP A 235 -3.40 20.44 -3.99
C ASP A 235 -2.79 19.56 -5.10
N GLN A 236 -2.00 20.18 -6.01
CA GLN A 236 -1.28 19.45 -7.05
C GLN A 236 0.10 19.07 -6.51
N VAL A 237 0.41 17.77 -6.51
CA VAL A 237 1.71 17.26 -6.04
C VAL A 237 2.61 17.03 -7.24
N ILE A 238 3.68 17.82 -7.34
CA ILE A 238 4.75 17.63 -8.34
C ILE A 238 6.01 17.20 -7.60
N SER A 239 6.58 16.05 -7.95
CA SER A 239 7.89 15.57 -7.51
C SER A 239 8.80 15.37 -8.72
N GLY A 240 10.11 15.24 -8.55
CA GLY A 240 11.03 15.04 -9.67
C GLY A 240 12.33 15.84 -9.58
N THR A 241 13.41 15.36 -10.21
CA THR A 241 14.66 16.15 -10.34
C THR A 241 14.45 17.44 -11.14
N ARG A 242 13.34 17.53 -11.90
CA ARG A 242 13.01 18.59 -12.86
C ARG A 242 13.98 18.72 -14.02
N GLU A 243 14.78 17.68 -14.28
CA GLU A 243 15.61 17.61 -15.48
C GLU A 243 14.77 17.50 -16.76
N ALA A 244 13.53 17.01 -16.65
CA ALA A 244 12.47 17.16 -17.63
C ALA A 244 11.18 17.53 -16.90
N VAL A 245 10.35 18.40 -17.49
CA VAL A 245 9.11 18.89 -16.87
C VAL A 245 7.98 18.93 -17.89
N VAL A 246 6.75 18.63 -17.47
CA VAL A 246 5.55 18.84 -18.29
C VAL A 246 5.23 20.35 -18.30
N GLU A 247 5.46 21.02 -19.43
CA GLU A 247 5.13 22.44 -19.58
C GLU A 247 3.62 22.66 -19.73
N SER A 248 2.94 21.77 -20.45
CA SER A 248 1.50 21.85 -20.63
C SER A 248 0.90 20.48 -20.85
N ILE A 249 -0.35 20.34 -20.43
CA ILE A 249 -1.16 19.15 -20.63
C ILE A 249 -2.59 19.60 -20.93
N GLY A 250 -3.24 18.93 -21.89
CA GLY A 250 -4.63 19.20 -22.21
C GLY A 250 -5.28 18.04 -22.94
N LEU A 251 -6.60 17.92 -22.80
CA LEU A 251 -7.41 16.99 -23.57
C LEU A 251 -8.09 17.75 -24.70
N PHE A 252 -8.08 17.16 -25.89
CA PHE A 252 -8.63 17.78 -27.09
C PHE A 252 -9.61 16.84 -27.77
N ASN A 253 -10.68 17.39 -28.33
CA ASN A 253 -11.64 16.64 -29.14
C ASN A 253 -11.11 16.40 -30.57
N ALA A 254 -11.89 15.72 -31.40
CA ALA A 254 -11.54 15.46 -32.80
C ALA A 254 -11.39 16.71 -33.67
N ALA A 255 -12.01 17.84 -33.30
CA ALA A 255 -11.83 19.13 -33.98
C ALA A 255 -10.52 19.83 -33.57
N GLY A 256 -9.85 19.35 -32.53
CA GLY A 256 -8.62 19.93 -32.00
C GLY A 256 -8.84 21.03 -30.97
N ASP A 257 -10.06 21.20 -30.49
CA ASP A 257 -10.42 22.15 -29.43
C ASP A 257 -10.18 21.53 -28.04
N PRO A 258 -9.70 22.32 -27.06
CA PRO A 258 -9.53 21.84 -25.68
C PRO A 258 -10.88 21.55 -25.03
N VAL A 259 -10.96 20.43 -24.30
CA VAL A 259 -12.20 19.96 -23.65
C VAL A 259 -11.96 19.55 -22.20
N GLU A 260 -12.89 19.92 -21.33
CA GLU A 260 -12.95 19.46 -19.92
C GLU A 260 -14.10 18.48 -19.69
N MET A 261 -15.00 18.34 -20.66
CA MET A 261 -16.15 17.43 -20.64
C MET A 261 -16.24 16.69 -21.97
N ILE A 262 -16.41 15.38 -21.89
CA ILE A 262 -16.45 14.47 -23.05
C ILE A 262 -17.60 13.46 -22.88
N ASP A 263 -18.02 12.82 -23.96
CA ASP A 263 -19.04 11.76 -23.96
C ASP A 263 -18.44 10.34 -23.91
N VAL A 264 -19.22 9.35 -23.46
CA VAL A 264 -18.79 7.95 -23.41
C VAL A 264 -18.43 7.42 -24.80
N GLY A 265 -17.17 7.01 -24.93
CA GLY A 265 -16.60 6.46 -26.16
C GLY A 265 -16.21 7.52 -27.19
N GLU A 266 -16.25 8.80 -26.83
CA GLU A 266 -15.72 9.89 -27.65
C GLU A 266 -14.22 9.68 -27.92
N GLU A 267 -13.77 10.02 -29.13
CA GLU A 267 -12.35 9.97 -29.48
C GLU A 267 -11.68 11.28 -29.08
N VAL A 268 -10.65 11.17 -28.26
CA VAL A 268 -9.94 12.30 -27.65
C VAL A 268 -8.44 12.18 -27.85
N GLU A 269 -7.74 13.30 -27.82
CA GLU A 269 -6.28 13.39 -27.90
C GLU A 269 -5.75 14.07 -26.64
N LEU A 270 -5.00 13.33 -25.82
CA LEU A 270 -4.22 13.89 -24.72
C LEU A 270 -2.91 14.44 -25.28
N ARG A 271 -2.71 15.75 -25.16
CA ARG A 271 -1.47 16.43 -25.56
C ARG A 271 -0.66 16.78 -24.33
N ILE A 272 0.61 16.41 -24.32
CA ILE A 272 1.55 16.68 -23.24
C ILE A 272 2.82 17.26 -23.86
N ALA A 273 3.15 18.51 -23.54
CA ALA A 273 4.40 19.13 -23.93
C ALA A 273 5.41 18.98 -22.79
N VAL A 274 6.58 18.42 -23.08
CA VAL A 274 7.66 18.17 -22.12
C VAL A 274 8.88 18.98 -22.52
N ARG A 275 9.42 19.79 -21.59
CA ARG A 275 10.70 20.47 -21.77
C ARG A 275 11.79 19.74 -21.02
N SER A 276 12.90 19.46 -21.69
CA SER A 276 14.13 18.99 -21.04
C SER A 276 14.99 20.17 -20.61
N HIS A 277 15.49 20.16 -19.38
CA HIS A 277 16.44 21.13 -18.83
C HIS A 277 17.87 20.57 -18.71
N ALA A 278 18.03 19.25 -18.86
CA ALA A 278 19.33 18.58 -18.84
C ALA A 278 19.48 17.62 -20.02
N GLN A 279 20.69 17.07 -20.18
CA GLN A 279 20.94 15.99 -21.12
C GLN A 279 20.50 14.66 -20.48
N LEU A 280 19.60 13.93 -21.12
CA LEU A 280 19.02 12.69 -20.60
C LEU A 280 19.44 11.53 -21.49
N GLU A 281 19.98 10.47 -20.88
CA GLU A 281 20.28 9.24 -21.62
C GLU A 281 19.01 8.61 -22.19
N ARG A 282 17.92 8.67 -21.41
CA ARG A 282 16.63 8.08 -21.76
C ARG A 282 15.49 8.80 -21.06
N LEU A 283 14.40 9.00 -21.79
CA LEU A 283 13.16 9.63 -21.34
C LEU A 283 11.95 8.77 -21.73
N VAL A 284 11.18 8.42 -20.71
CA VAL A 284 9.91 7.70 -20.81
C VAL A 284 8.81 8.61 -20.27
N LEU A 285 7.77 8.84 -21.09
CA LEU A 285 6.54 9.48 -20.64
C LEU A 285 5.53 8.41 -20.26
N GLY A 286 5.05 8.44 -19.02
CA GLY A 286 3.90 7.71 -18.53
C GLY A 286 2.71 8.62 -18.27
N TYR A 287 1.51 8.06 -18.42
CA TYR A 287 0.29 8.70 -17.93
C TYR A 287 -0.63 7.67 -17.28
N MET A 288 -1.40 8.13 -16.29
CA MET A 288 -2.38 7.34 -15.55
C MET A 288 -3.69 8.11 -15.47
N ILE A 289 -4.78 7.51 -15.94
CA ILE A 289 -6.15 7.98 -15.74
C ILE A 289 -6.65 7.36 -14.44
N LYS A 290 -7.08 8.21 -13.51
CA LYS A 290 -7.66 7.83 -12.22
C LYS A 290 -9.10 8.32 -12.11
N ASP A 291 -9.92 7.61 -11.36
CA ASP A 291 -11.27 8.07 -11.03
C ASP A 291 -11.27 9.12 -9.90
N ARG A 292 -12.46 9.60 -9.53
CA ARG A 292 -12.65 10.58 -8.43
C ARG A 292 -12.16 10.13 -7.06
N LEU A 293 -11.98 8.81 -6.85
CA LEU A 293 -11.47 8.20 -5.62
C LEU A 293 -9.96 7.93 -5.70
N GLY A 294 -9.30 8.33 -6.79
CA GLY A 294 -7.88 8.10 -7.01
C GLY A 294 -7.54 6.69 -7.50
N GLN A 295 -8.54 5.84 -7.79
CA GLN A 295 -8.29 4.49 -8.27
C GLN A 295 -7.78 4.52 -9.71
N PRO A 296 -6.69 3.79 -10.05
CA PRO A 296 -6.18 3.73 -11.40
C PRO A 296 -7.19 2.99 -12.30
N ILE A 297 -7.62 3.67 -13.37
CA ILE A 297 -8.54 3.12 -14.38
C ILE A 297 -7.77 2.62 -15.58
N PHE A 298 -6.77 3.37 -16.01
CA PHE A 298 -5.89 2.99 -17.11
C PHE A 298 -4.56 3.71 -16.96
N GLY A 299 -3.45 3.03 -17.23
CA GLY A 299 -2.16 3.67 -17.33
C GLY A 299 -1.24 2.91 -18.27
N THR A 300 -0.35 3.65 -18.91
CA THR A 300 0.70 3.11 -19.77
C THR A 300 1.84 4.12 -19.87
N ASN A 301 2.93 3.72 -20.52
CA ASN A 301 4.04 4.61 -20.79
C ASN A 301 4.73 4.27 -22.11
N THR A 302 5.61 5.15 -22.55
CA THR A 302 6.33 4.96 -23.81
C THR A 302 7.34 3.82 -23.77
N HIS A 303 7.73 3.31 -22.58
CA HIS A 303 8.53 2.08 -22.50
C HIS A 303 7.72 0.86 -22.95
N TYR A 304 6.53 0.66 -22.38
CA TYR A 304 5.67 -0.50 -22.70
C TYR A 304 5.15 -0.46 -24.14
N THR A 305 5.06 0.73 -24.75
CA THR A 305 4.76 0.88 -26.19
C THR A 305 6.00 0.82 -27.09
N LYS A 306 7.20 0.59 -26.51
CA LYS A 306 8.49 0.51 -27.22
C LYS A 306 8.89 1.79 -27.97
N GLN A 307 8.55 2.93 -27.39
CA GLN A 307 8.80 4.28 -27.90
C GLN A 307 9.50 5.20 -26.87
N PRO A 308 10.46 4.73 -26.06
CA PRO A 308 11.27 5.65 -25.25
C PRO A 308 12.03 6.60 -26.16
N LEU A 309 12.36 7.79 -25.66
CA LEU A 309 13.32 8.67 -26.33
C LEU A 309 14.69 8.46 -25.69
N ASP A 310 15.70 8.18 -26.50
CA ASP A 310 17.08 8.07 -26.05
C ASP A 310 17.85 9.34 -26.44
N ALA A 311 18.84 9.73 -25.64
CA ALA A 311 19.72 10.88 -25.86
C ALA A 311 18.99 12.23 -26.08
N VAL A 312 18.10 12.59 -25.16
CA VAL A 312 17.39 13.89 -25.16
C VAL A 312 18.35 15.00 -24.76
N SER A 313 18.34 16.12 -25.49
CA SER A 313 19.22 17.27 -25.25
C SER A 313 18.59 18.27 -24.28
N ALA A 314 19.44 19.01 -23.56
CA ALA A 314 18.99 20.13 -22.75
C ALA A 314 18.37 21.22 -23.65
N GLY A 315 17.16 21.67 -23.31
CA GLY A 315 16.39 22.66 -24.06
C GLY A 315 15.35 22.07 -25.02
N ASP A 316 15.37 20.76 -25.27
CA ASP A 316 14.40 20.11 -26.15
C ASP A 316 12.96 20.31 -25.66
N LEU A 317 12.06 20.58 -26.60
CA LEU A 317 10.62 20.60 -26.39
C LEU A 317 10.00 19.44 -27.16
N ILE A 318 9.34 18.54 -26.43
CA ILE A 318 8.84 17.27 -26.93
C ILE A 318 7.32 17.25 -26.78
N ASP A 319 6.61 17.13 -27.91
CA ASP A 319 5.16 17.06 -27.95
C ASP A 319 4.66 15.62 -28.08
N TYR A 320 4.02 15.11 -27.04
CA TYR A 320 3.34 13.82 -27.05
C TYR A 320 1.86 14.02 -27.37
N ARG A 321 1.36 13.28 -28.38
CA ARG A 321 -0.05 13.29 -28.80
C ARG A 321 -0.62 11.88 -28.72
N ILE A 322 -1.48 11.65 -27.74
CA ILE A 322 -1.96 10.31 -27.38
C ILE A 322 -3.47 10.26 -27.67
N ARG A 323 -3.85 9.55 -28.74
CA ARG A 323 -5.26 9.37 -29.13
C ARG A 323 -5.84 8.10 -28.54
N PHE A 324 -7.03 8.20 -27.97
CA PHE A 324 -7.77 7.05 -27.48
C PHE A 324 -9.28 7.33 -27.49
N ARG A 325 -10.07 6.26 -27.45
CA ARG A 325 -11.50 6.37 -27.20
C ARG A 325 -11.75 6.36 -25.70
N ALA A 326 -12.42 7.38 -25.19
CA ALA A 326 -12.80 7.51 -23.80
C ALA A 326 -13.97 6.58 -23.45
N ASN A 327 -13.76 5.26 -23.58
CA ASN A 327 -14.69 4.22 -23.17
C ASN A 327 -14.75 4.12 -21.63
N LEU A 328 -15.01 5.25 -20.97
CA LEU A 328 -15.03 5.42 -19.53
C LEU A 328 -16.48 5.58 -19.06
N GLY A 329 -16.74 5.16 -17.82
CA GLY A 329 -18.00 5.44 -17.12
C GLY A 329 -18.32 6.93 -17.04
N ALA A 330 -19.59 7.29 -16.85
CA ALA A 330 -19.93 8.67 -16.52
C ALA A 330 -19.35 9.02 -15.13
N GLY A 331 -18.64 10.13 -15.02
CA GLY A 331 -17.96 10.52 -13.78
C GLY A 331 -16.82 11.52 -13.98
N GLY A 332 -16.22 11.94 -12.87
CA GLY A 332 -15.01 12.78 -12.87
C GLY A 332 -13.74 11.93 -12.87
N TYR A 333 -12.76 12.35 -13.66
CA TYR A 333 -11.48 11.68 -13.84
C TYR A 333 -10.32 12.67 -13.77
N SER A 334 -9.13 12.15 -13.50
CA SER A 334 -7.89 12.90 -13.53
C SER A 334 -6.78 12.15 -14.27
N VAL A 335 -5.87 12.87 -14.89
CA VAL A 335 -4.63 12.34 -15.46
C VAL A 335 -3.47 12.70 -14.55
N SER A 336 -2.63 11.72 -14.24
CA SER A 336 -1.30 11.92 -13.64
C SER A 336 -0.23 11.61 -14.69
N THR A 337 0.90 12.29 -14.65
CA THR A 337 2.01 12.09 -15.59
C THR A 337 3.30 11.71 -14.88
N ALA A 338 4.15 10.94 -15.56
CA ALA A 338 5.47 10.55 -15.07
C ALA A 338 6.51 10.71 -16.20
N LEU A 339 7.63 11.35 -15.90
CA LEU A 339 8.81 11.48 -16.76
C LEU A 339 9.96 10.76 -16.07
N VAL A 340 10.40 9.63 -16.62
CA VAL A 340 11.30 8.68 -15.94
C VAL A 340 12.33 8.09 -16.92
N SER A 341 13.36 7.40 -16.44
CA SER A 341 14.35 6.75 -17.32
C SER A 341 14.07 5.27 -17.63
N THR A 342 13.19 4.62 -16.84
CA THR A 342 12.90 3.17 -16.96
C THR A 342 11.40 2.89 -17.15
N GLU A 343 10.99 1.62 -17.06
CA GLU A 343 9.58 1.21 -17.09
C GLU A 343 8.78 1.63 -15.84
N THR A 344 9.47 1.95 -14.74
CA THR A 344 8.86 2.38 -13.47
C THR A 344 9.37 3.77 -13.07
N HIS A 345 8.64 4.43 -12.17
CA HIS A 345 9.04 5.74 -11.63
C HIS A 345 10.11 5.67 -10.55
N LEU A 346 10.60 4.46 -10.21
CA LEU A 346 11.55 4.22 -9.13
C LEU A 346 13.01 4.52 -9.51
N VAL A 347 13.27 4.86 -10.79
CA VAL A 347 14.62 5.12 -11.30
C VAL A 347 14.61 6.40 -12.14
N ASN A 348 15.42 7.38 -11.73
CA ASN A 348 15.54 8.72 -12.30
C ASN A 348 14.18 9.35 -12.62
N ASN A 349 13.40 9.63 -11.56
CA ASN A 349 12.16 10.37 -11.67
C ASN A 349 12.46 11.85 -11.99
N TYR A 350 12.31 12.23 -13.26
CA TYR A 350 12.51 13.61 -13.70
C TYR A 350 11.32 14.49 -13.31
N GLU A 351 10.10 14.00 -13.48
CA GLU A 351 8.88 14.63 -12.98
C GLU A 351 7.76 13.62 -12.79
N TRP A 352 7.16 13.59 -11.61
CA TRP A 352 5.86 12.99 -11.36
C TRP A 352 4.88 14.09 -11.01
N ARG A 353 3.74 14.14 -11.70
CA ARG A 353 2.68 15.13 -11.47
C ARG A 353 1.35 14.43 -11.24
N GLU A 354 0.87 14.47 -10.01
CA GLU A 354 -0.49 14.07 -9.65
C GLU A 354 -1.50 15.11 -10.10
N LEU A 355 -2.72 14.68 -10.45
CA LEU A 355 -3.81 15.58 -10.87
C LEU A 355 -3.34 16.61 -11.93
N ALA A 356 -2.51 16.18 -12.88
CA ALA A 356 -1.97 17.01 -13.96
C ALA A 356 -3.08 17.64 -14.82
N LEU A 357 -4.18 16.92 -15.01
CA LEU A 357 -5.37 17.35 -15.73
C LEU A 357 -6.61 16.70 -15.13
N THR A 358 -7.74 17.40 -15.11
CA THR A 358 -9.05 16.83 -14.72
C THR A 358 -10.06 16.98 -15.85
N PHE A 359 -10.92 15.98 -16.03
CA PHE A 359 -12.01 16.04 -17.01
C PHE A 359 -13.22 15.23 -16.53
N THR A 360 -14.39 15.52 -17.10
CA THR A 360 -15.64 14.83 -16.78
C THR A 360 -16.13 14.04 -17.99
N VAL A 361 -16.56 12.81 -17.76
CA VAL A 361 -17.22 11.98 -18.77
C VAL A 361 -18.71 12.01 -18.48
N THR A 362 -19.49 12.32 -19.51
CA THR A 362 -20.95 12.28 -19.51
C THR A 362 -21.42 11.14 -20.39
N ASN A 363 -22.66 10.67 -20.18
CA ASN A 363 -23.30 9.67 -21.05
C ASN A 363 -24.53 10.28 -21.71
N LEU A 364 -24.32 10.89 -22.87
CA LEU A 364 -25.36 11.55 -23.67
C LEU A 364 -25.91 10.63 -24.76
N THR A 365 -25.09 9.72 -25.29
CA THR A 365 -25.42 8.94 -26.49
C THR A 365 -25.57 7.44 -26.28
N ARG A 366 -25.21 6.89 -25.11
CA ARG A 366 -25.21 5.44 -24.84
C ARG A 366 -26.35 5.04 -23.89
N PRO A 367 -26.80 3.76 -23.93
CA PRO A 367 -27.64 3.22 -22.86
C PRO A 367 -26.99 3.38 -21.49
N GLY A 368 -27.80 3.46 -20.43
CA GLY A 368 -27.29 3.51 -19.06
C GLY A 368 -26.49 2.25 -18.71
N PHE A 369 -25.32 2.42 -18.09
CA PHE A 369 -24.48 1.33 -17.60
C PHE A 369 -23.83 1.72 -16.27
N VAL A 370 -23.28 0.72 -15.58
CA VAL A 370 -22.53 0.89 -14.34
C VAL A 370 -21.13 0.29 -14.54
N GLY A 371 -20.10 0.99 -14.08
CA GLY A 371 -18.71 0.54 -14.14
C GLY A 371 -17.76 1.62 -14.65
N SER A 372 -16.47 1.32 -14.59
CA SER A 372 -15.40 2.28 -14.93
C SER A 372 -15.12 2.37 -16.42
N ALA A 373 -15.54 1.37 -17.20
CA ALA A 373 -15.33 1.32 -18.64
C ALA A 373 -16.57 0.82 -19.40
N TRP A 374 -16.82 1.39 -20.58
CA TRP A 374 -17.85 0.94 -21.51
C TRP A 374 -17.29 -0.14 -22.44
N MET A 375 -17.68 -1.39 -22.20
CA MET A 375 -17.27 -2.55 -22.99
C MET A 375 -18.52 -3.31 -23.42
N PRO A 376 -19.20 -2.88 -24.50
CA PRO A 376 -20.41 -3.54 -24.95
C PRO A 376 -20.07 -4.97 -25.37
N PRO A 377 -20.73 -6.00 -24.79
CA PRO A 377 -20.47 -7.37 -25.19
C PRO A 377 -21.10 -7.63 -26.56
N ASN A 378 -20.40 -8.38 -27.42
CA ASN A 378 -21.05 -9.04 -28.54
C ASN A 378 -21.53 -10.42 -28.06
N ILE A 379 -22.84 -10.63 -28.00
CA ILE A 379 -23.45 -11.88 -27.53
C ILE A 379 -24.21 -12.49 -28.70
N GLU A 380 -23.66 -13.56 -29.28
CA GLU A 380 -24.35 -14.40 -30.26
C GLU A 380 -25.05 -15.55 -29.54
N ILE A 381 -26.36 -15.71 -29.78
CA ILE A 381 -27.15 -16.84 -29.28
C ILE A 381 -27.53 -17.68 -30.49
N GLN A 382 -26.89 -18.84 -30.65
CA GLN A 382 -27.30 -19.86 -31.61
C GLN A 382 -28.34 -20.77 -30.96
N ARG A 383 -29.37 -21.12 -31.73
CA ARG A 383 -30.40 -22.08 -31.34
C ARG A 383 -30.13 -23.44 -31.97
#